data_AF-A0A223KPV9-F1
#
_entry.id   AF-A0A223KPV9-F1
#
_cell.length_a   1.000
_cell.length_b   1.000
_cell.length_c   1.000
_cell.angle_alpha   90.00
_cell.angle_beta   90.00
_cell.angle_gamma   90.00
#
_symmetry.space_group_name_H-M   'P 1'
#
loop_
_entity.id
_entity.type
_entity.pdbx_description
1 polymer ?
#
loop_
_entity_poly.entity_id
_entity_poly.type
_entity_poly.pdbx_seq_one_letter_code
_entity_poly.pdbx_strand_id
1 'polypeptide(L)'
;MLKRILIVFLFTIICFTISIVWWSTQSNVSSGIYPLNSGGSIVLTVEENIPIASFSLPVVWVKAHPWQKTPTIDKLIFRDDKGNVFSKMEGEYILQVDEDLPWYKRNIHSEVEMMINGESKVTIGERTMTSIKDSFDENYMLNSLQLQVNGMEETFSMDKTYQFTLIGNEDQVSHNRWVMNGLLGFNGTGYIFRLDGPKGDVLERILFWLPGMTENDINNMMYTFDDDFELYSNELDEFNGEPLNLPLTLTEREMLLYIPLSSKNIDELKGKIVYIQPFFQFSNQDGDQYYSGGMGSIGEFYPKIGGINLILPEE
;
A
#
# COMPACT_ATOMS: atom_id res chain seq x y z
N MET A 1 -17.12 30.47 -52.21
CA MET A 1 -15.94 29.64 -51.87
C MET A 1 -15.45 29.93 -50.45
N LEU A 2 -15.14 31.20 -50.13
CA LEU A 2 -14.65 31.63 -48.80
C LEU A 2 -15.54 31.19 -47.62
N LYS A 3 -16.86 31.33 -47.71
CA LYS A 3 -17.80 30.90 -46.65
C LYS A 3 -17.75 29.38 -46.37
N ARG A 4 -17.58 28.55 -47.40
CA ARG A 4 -17.49 27.09 -47.23
C ARG A 4 -16.17 26.70 -46.57
N ILE A 5 -15.08 27.35 -46.96
CA ILE A 5 -13.75 27.15 -46.34
C ILE A 5 -13.79 27.57 -44.87
N LEU A 6 -14.42 28.72 -44.56
CA LEU A 6 -14.58 29.19 -43.19
C LEU A 6 -15.38 28.21 -42.33
N ILE A 7 -16.50 27.68 -42.84
CA ILE A 7 -17.32 26.68 -42.12
C ILE A 7 -16.53 25.41 -41.86
N VAL A 8 -15.81 24.89 -42.86
CA VAL A 8 -14.98 23.70 -42.69
C VAL A 8 -13.89 23.96 -41.65
N PHE A 9 -13.20 25.10 -41.73
CA PHE A 9 -12.18 25.48 -40.77
C PHE A 9 -12.72 25.61 -39.34
N LEU A 10 -13.88 26.26 -39.17
CA LEU A 10 -14.52 26.40 -37.86
C LEU A 10 -14.96 25.04 -37.31
N PHE A 11 -15.52 24.19 -38.16
CA PHE A 11 -15.91 22.83 -37.78
C PHE A 11 -14.70 22.00 -37.34
N THR A 12 -13.59 22.06 -38.09
CA THR A 12 -12.33 21.38 -37.71
C THR A 12 -11.80 21.88 -36.37
N ILE A 13 -11.81 23.20 -36.14
CA ILE A 13 -11.41 23.78 -34.84
C ILE A 13 -12.31 23.26 -33.73
N ILE A 14 -13.64 23.28 -33.92
CA ILE A 14 -14.59 22.80 -32.91
C ILE A 14 -14.38 21.32 -32.60
N CYS A 15 -14.22 20.47 -33.61
CA CYS A 15 -13.94 19.05 -33.38
C CYS A 15 -12.65 18.87 -32.59
N PHE A 16 -11.60 19.61 -32.93
CA PHE A 16 -10.31 19.52 -32.26
C PHE A 16 -10.38 20.01 -30.81
N THR A 17 -11.05 21.14 -30.54
CA THR A 17 -11.21 21.65 -29.18
C THR A 17 -12.08 20.74 -28.33
N ILE A 18 -13.16 20.18 -28.86
CA ILE A 18 -14.00 19.21 -28.15
C ILE A 18 -13.16 17.97 -27.77
N SER A 19 -12.34 17.43 -28.67
CA SER A 19 -11.49 16.29 -28.36
C SER A 19 -10.44 16.60 -27.29
N ILE A 20 -9.84 17.80 -27.30
CA ILE A 20 -8.88 18.22 -26.27
C ILE A 20 -9.58 18.38 -24.91
N VAL A 21 -10.73 19.04 -24.87
CA VAL A 21 -11.50 19.23 -23.63
C VAL A 21 -11.98 17.88 -23.09
N TRP A 22 -12.48 17.01 -23.96
CA TRP A 22 -12.87 15.65 -23.55
C TRP A 22 -11.69 14.90 -22.95
N TRP A 23 -10.52 14.94 -23.60
CA TRP A 23 -9.30 14.32 -23.08
C TRP A 23 -8.89 14.91 -21.73
N SER A 24 -8.89 16.24 -21.59
CA SER A 24 -8.48 16.91 -20.35
C SER A 24 -9.42 16.63 -19.19
N THR A 25 -10.72 16.40 -19.45
CA THR A 25 -11.70 16.04 -18.40
C THR A 25 -11.58 14.60 -17.89
N GLN A 26 -10.85 13.71 -18.57
CA GLN A 26 -10.69 12.32 -18.11
C GLN A 26 -9.79 12.14 -16.88
N SER A 27 -9.08 13.19 -16.44
CA SER A 27 -8.25 13.12 -15.25
C SER A 27 -8.11 14.50 -14.62
N ASN A 28 -8.20 14.54 -13.29
CA ASN A 28 -8.06 15.76 -12.49
C ASN A 28 -6.59 16.14 -12.23
N VAL A 29 -5.65 15.31 -12.68
CA VAL A 29 -4.21 15.53 -12.55
C VAL A 29 -3.54 15.74 -13.90
N SER A 30 -2.41 16.44 -13.89
CA SER A 30 -1.55 16.63 -15.06
C SER A 30 -0.98 15.31 -15.57
N SER A 31 -0.42 15.33 -16.77
CA SER A 31 0.30 14.16 -17.29
C SER A 31 1.60 13.93 -16.53
N GLY A 32 1.90 12.68 -16.20
CA GLY A 32 3.07 12.31 -15.40
C GLY A 32 2.97 10.88 -14.90
N ILE A 33 3.93 10.44 -14.10
CA ILE A 33 3.87 9.19 -13.34
C ILE A 33 3.74 9.57 -11.87
N TYR A 34 2.73 9.03 -11.22
CA TYR A 34 2.41 9.35 -9.83
C TYR A 34 2.43 8.07 -8.99
N PRO A 35 3.10 8.04 -7.83
CA PRO A 35 2.93 6.95 -6.89
C PRO A 35 1.47 6.87 -6.45
N LEU A 36 0.96 5.66 -6.22
CA LEU A 36 -0.32 5.50 -5.55
C LEU A 36 -0.11 5.66 -4.05
N ASN A 37 -0.85 6.56 -3.41
CA ASN A 37 -0.78 6.80 -1.96
C ASN A 37 -1.65 5.81 -1.16
N SER A 38 -1.58 4.52 -1.50
CA SER A 38 -2.43 3.45 -0.94
C SER A 38 -1.64 2.41 -0.14
N GLY A 39 -0.47 2.79 0.40
CA GLY A 39 0.39 1.89 1.16
C GLY A 39 -0.02 1.75 2.63
N GLY A 40 0.33 0.62 3.24
CA GLY A 40 0.30 0.37 4.69
C GLY A 40 1.64 -0.21 5.13
N SER A 41 1.62 -1.16 6.07
CA SER A 41 2.79 -2.02 6.32
C SER A 41 2.96 -2.98 5.15
N ILE A 42 4.17 -3.07 4.62
CA ILE A 42 4.58 -4.05 3.63
C ILE A 42 5.65 -4.90 4.27
N VAL A 43 5.36 -6.18 4.41
CA VAL A 43 6.30 -7.14 4.97
C VAL A 43 7.00 -7.85 3.83
N LEU A 44 8.33 -7.77 3.82
CA LEU A 44 9.19 -8.34 2.80
C LEU A 44 10.02 -9.46 3.41
N THR A 45 9.91 -10.65 2.83
CA THR A 45 10.79 -11.78 3.17
C THR A 45 12.14 -11.58 2.52
N VAL A 46 13.22 -11.79 3.27
CA VAL A 46 14.59 -11.66 2.77
C VAL A 46 15.38 -12.95 2.97
N GLU A 47 16.14 -13.32 1.94
CA GLU A 47 17.05 -14.45 1.99
C GLU A 47 18.22 -14.16 2.94
N GLU A 48 18.61 -15.18 3.71
CA GLU A 48 19.80 -15.09 4.55
C GLU A 48 21.03 -14.80 3.66
N ASN A 49 21.76 -13.74 3.99
CA ASN A 49 22.96 -13.26 3.28
C ASN A 49 22.74 -12.41 2.01
N ILE A 50 21.50 -12.08 1.66
CA ILE A 50 21.22 -11.09 0.60
C ILE A 50 20.69 -9.80 1.25
N PRO A 51 21.51 -8.75 1.37
CA PRO A 51 21.12 -7.51 2.05
C PRO A 51 20.28 -6.59 1.14
N ILE A 52 19.43 -7.15 0.28
CA ILE A 52 18.56 -6.41 -0.65
C ILE A 52 17.20 -7.13 -0.74
N ALA A 53 16.11 -6.38 -0.74
CA ALA A 53 14.76 -6.94 -0.86
C ALA A 53 13.98 -6.27 -2.00
N SER A 54 13.30 -7.05 -2.83
CA SER A 54 12.51 -6.54 -3.95
C SER A 54 11.12 -6.06 -3.50
N PHE A 55 10.66 -4.95 -4.06
CA PHE A 55 9.33 -4.37 -3.82
C PHE A 55 8.79 -3.72 -5.08
N SER A 56 7.54 -4.01 -5.44
CA SER A 56 6.83 -3.33 -6.53
C SER A 56 6.09 -2.10 -6.03
N LEU A 57 6.56 -0.90 -6.39
CA LEU A 57 5.85 0.35 -6.12
C LEU A 57 4.67 0.49 -7.11
N PRO A 58 3.41 0.51 -6.64
CA PRO A 58 2.29 0.78 -7.53
C PRO A 58 2.28 2.27 -7.95
N VAL A 59 2.09 2.50 -9.24
CA VAL A 59 2.07 3.84 -9.84
C VAL A 59 0.92 3.98 -10.83
N VAL A 60 0.54 5.23 -11.11
CA VAL A 60 -0.34 5.59 -12.22
C VAL A 60 0.39 6.48 -13.19
N TRP A 61 0.45 6.06 -14.44
CA TRP A 61 0.85 6.90 -15.56
C TRP A 61 -0.38 7.60 -16.14
N VAL A 62 -0.35 8.93 -16.11
CA VAL A 62 -1.37 9.79 -16.70
C VAL A 62 -0.85 10.33 -18.03
N LYS A 63 -1.50 9.92 -19.12
CA LYS A 63 -1.11 10.36 -20.46
C LYS A 63 -1.48 11.82 -20.73
N ALA A 64 -0.57 12.54 -21.38
CA ALA A 64 -0.78 13.84 -21.97
C ALA A 64 -1.69 13.76 -23.21
N HIS A 65 -1.60 12.66 -23.97
CA HIS A 65 -2.44 12.40 -25.15
C HIS A 65 -2.56 10.88 -25.41
N PRO A 66 -3.57 10.42 -26.17
CA PRO A 66 -3.87 8.99 -26.30
C PRO A 66 -2.70 8.12 -26.79
N TRP A 67 -1.96 8.60 -27.79
CA TRP A 67 -0.85 7.87 -28.42
C TRP A 67 0.52 8.17 -27.79
N GLN A 68 0.55 8.64 -26.54
CA GLN A 68 1.82 8.87 -25.85
C GLN A 68 2.54 7.54 -25.67
N LYS A 69 3.83 7.52 -26.01
CA LYS A 69 4.69 6.36 -25.74
C LYS A 69 4.88 6.18 -24.24
N THR A 70 5.07 4.94 -23.83
CA THR A 70 5.42 4.57 -22.46
C THR A 70 6.63 5.37 -21.99
N PRO A 71 6.56 6.02 -20.82
CA PRO A 71 7.62 6.87 -20.33
C PRO A 71 8.82 6.04 -19.83
N THR A 72 10.00 6.65 -19.89
CA THR A 72 11.21 6.14 -19.24
C THR A 72 11.41 6.85 -17.92
N ILE A 73 11.57 6.08 -16.85
CA ILE A 73 12.00 6.57 -15.54
C ILE A 73 13.52 6.55 -15.54
N ASP A 74 14.13 7.73 -15.42
CA ASP A 74 15.58 7.92 -15.43
C ASP A 74 16.19 7.69 -14.05
N LYS A 75 15.40 7.99 -13.01
CA LYS A 75 15.85 7.96 -11.62
C LYS A 75 14.67 7.80 -10.68
N LEU A 76 14.86 6.99 -9.65
CA LEU A 76 13.94 6.83 -8.54
C LEU A 76 14.73 6.73 -7.24
N ILE A 77 14.42 7.57 -6.25
CA ILE A 77 15.08 7.56 -4.94
C ILE A 77 14.03 7.57 -3.83
N PHE A 78 14.11 6.58 -2.94
CA PHE A 78 13.38 6.58 -1.68
C PHE A 78 14.25 7.09 -0.54
N ARG A 79 13.65 7.95 0.29
CA ARG A 79 14.27 8.46 1.51
C ARG A 79 13.43 8.18 2.74
N ASP A 80 14.12 7.89 3.82
CA ASP A 80 13.53 7.67 5.13
C ASP A 80 13.09 8.99 5.81
N ASP A 81 12.48 8.87 6.98
CA ASP A 81 12.07 9.99 7.86
C ASP A 81 13.24 10.92 8.24
N LYS A 82 14.46 10.39 8.26
CA LYS A 82 15.71 11.14 8.52
C LYS A 82 16.35 11.71 7.25
N GLY A 83 15.79 11.45 6.08
CA GLY A 83 16.27 11.91 4.77
C GLY A 83 17.37 11.04 4.15
N ASN A 84 17.73 9.91 4.76
CA ASN A 84 18.71 8.97 4.22
C ASN A 84 18.12 8.18 3.06
N VAL A 85 18.95 7.89 2.06
CA VAL A 85 18.56 7.03 0.94
C VAL A 85 18.57 5.57 1.38
N PHE A 86 17.47 4.86 1.16
CA PHE A 86 17.40 3.41 1.39
C PHE A 86 16.98 2.61 0.17
N SER A 87 16.60 3.26 -0.93
CA SER A 87 16.41 2.60 -2.22
C SER A 87 16.72 3.58 -3.34
N LYS A 88 17.44 3.11 -4.37
CA LYS A 88 17.84 3.93 -5.50
C LYS A 88 17.79 3.14 -6.80
N MET A 89 17.25 3.75 -7.83
CA MET A 89 17.31 3.28 -9.22
C MET A 89 17.80 4.43 -10.09
N GLU A 90 18.76 4.16 -10.98
CA GLU A 90 19.24 5.10 -12.00
C GLU A 90 19.36 4.40 -13.35
N GLY A 91 19.10 5.13 -14.43
CA GLY A 91 19.21 4.64 -15.81
C GLY A 91 17.85 4.52 -16.49
N GLU A 92 17.79 3.87 -17.66
CA GLU A 92 16.62 3.93 -18.54
C GLU A 92 15.63 2.80 -18.25
N TYR A 93 14.80 2.96 -17.21
CA TYR A 93 13.72 2.01 -16.91
C TYR A 93 12.45 2.36 -17.67
N ILE A 94 12.07 1.53 -18.66
CA ILE A 94 10.79 1.67 -19.37
C ILE A 94 9.68 1.14 -18.46
N LEU A 95 8.69 1.97 -18.14
CA LEU A 95 7.56 1.58 -17.29
C LEU A 95 6.85 0.35 -17.90
N GLN A 96 6.69 -0.72 -17.12
CA GLN A 96 6.02 -1.93 -17.63
C GLN A 96 4.51 -1.72 -17.64
N VAL A 97 3.91 -1.70 -18.83
CA VAL A 97 2.46 -1.55 -19.01
C VAL A 97 1.92 -2.74 -19.78
N ASP A 98 0.71 -3.17 -19.45
CA ASP A 98 0.01 -4.23 -20.17
C ASP A 98 -0.21 -3.83 -21.64
N GLU A 99 0.20 -4.70 -22.56
CA GLU A 99 0.17 -4.47 -24.01
C GLU A 99 -1.26 -4.42 -24.56
N ASP A 100 -2.22 -5.06 -23.88
CA ASP A 100 -3.62 -5.15 -24.31
C ASP A 100 -4.46 -3.93 -23.87
N LEU A 101 -3.84 -2.93 -23.22
CA LEU A 101 -4.55 -1.75 -22.75
C LEU A 101 -5.08 -0.89 -23.91
N PRO A 102 -6.35 -0.44 -23.85
CA PRO A 102 -6.89 0.43 -24.87
C PRO A 102 -6.07 1.72 -25.02
N TRP A 103 -5.67 2.04 -26.26
CA TRP A 103 -4.84 3.21 -26.58
C TRP A 103 -5.42 4.53 -26.05
N TYR A 104 -6.73 4.63 -25.87
CA TYR A 104 -7.41 5.84 -25.37
C TYR A 104 -7.53 5.91 -23.84
N LYS A 105 -7.08 4.90 -23.08
CA LYS A 105 -7.12 4.95 -21.61
C LYS A 105 -6.13 5.99 -21.12
N ARG A 106 -6.57 7.07 -20.46
CA ARG A 106 -5.67 8.15 -19.99
C ARG A 106 -4.87 7.78 -18.74
N ASN A 107 -5.49 7.09 -17.78
CA ASN A 107 -4.87 6.67 -16.53
C ASN A 107 -4.52 5.18 -16.62
N ILE A 108 -3.23 4.86 -16.60
CA ILE A 108 -2.71 3.49 -16.73
C ILE A 108 -2.06 3.11 -15.40
N HIS A 109 -2.60 2.06 -14.75
CA HIS A 109 -2.00 1.48 -13.55
C HIS A 109 -0.82 0.58 -13.96
N SER A 110 0.26 0.66 -13.19
CA SER A 110 1.51 -0.06 -13.44
C SER A 110 2.28 -0.19 -12.13
N GLU A 111 3.39 -0.92 -12.17
CA GLU A 111 4.28 -1.13 -11.04
C GLU A 111 5.74 -0.84 -11.44
N VAL A 112 6.50 -0.32 -10.48
CA VAL A 112 7.93 -0.08 -10.63
C VAL A 112 8.67 -0.94 -9.62
N GLU A 113 9.47 -1.89 -10.10
CA GLU A 113 10.24 -2.77 -9.24
C GLU A 113 11.46 -2.05 -8.65
N MET A 114 11.44 -1.91 -7.33
CA MET A 114 12.45 -1.25 -6.52
C MET A 114 13.12 -2.24 -5.57
N MET A 115 14.25 -1.81 -5.00
CA MET A 115 15.09 -2.63 -4.15
C MET A 115 15.32 -1.92 -2.82
N ILE A 116 14.74 -2.42 -1.74
CA ILE A 116 14.99 -1.95 -0.38
C ILE A 116 16.43 -2.31 0.00
N ASN A 117 17.13 -1.36 0.60
CA ASN A 117 18.57 -1.37 0.86
C ASN A 117 19.43 -1.58 -0.40
N GLY A 118 18.88 -1.29 -1.59
CA GLY A 118 19.54 -1.51 -2.87
C GLY A 118 19.70 -0.24 -3.70
N GLU A 119 20.83 -0.17 -4.40
CA GLU A 119 21.04 0.71 -5.54
C GLU A 119 21.03 -0.15 -6.81
N SER A 120 20.20 0.23 -7.77
CA SER A 120 20.12 -0.44 -9.06
C SER A 120 20.44 0.50 -10.20
N LYS A 121 21.25 0.02 -11.13
CA LYS A 121 21.54 0.73 -12.39
C LYS A 121 20.94 -0.07 -13.54
N VAL A 122 20.03 0.57 -14.27
CA VAL A 122 19.23 -0.03 -15.34
C VAL A 122 19.72 0.47 -16.69
N THR A 123 20.11 -0.46 -17.55
CA THR A 123 20.32 -0.25 -18.97
C THR A 123 19.32 -1.12 -19.74
N ILE A 124 19.01 -0.78 -20.98
CA ILE A 124 18.02 -1.53 -21.78
C ILE A 124 18.40 -3.03 -21.80
N GLY A 125 17.61 -3.86 -21.11
CA GLY A 125 17.80 -5.30 -21.01
C GLY A 125 18.75 -5.80 -19.92
N GLU A 126 19.39 -4.91 -19.15
CA GLU A 126 20.35 -5.28 -18.09
C GLU A 126 20.11 -4.47 -16.81
N ARG A 127 20.11 -5.16 -15.67
CA ARG A 127 20.03 -4.56 -14.34
C ARG A 127 21.23 -4.99 -13.52
N THR A 128 21.98 -4.00 -13.02
CA THR A 128 23.05 -4.24 -12.03
C THR A 128 22.60 -3.72 -10.68
N MET A 129 22.95 -4.44 -9.62
CA MET A 129 22.39 -4.24 -8.28
C MET A 129 23.51 -4.31 -7.26
N THR A 130 23.52 -3.38 -6.32
CA THR A 130 24.46 -3.30 -5.21
C THR A 130 23.71 -2.90 -3.95
N SER A 131 24.13 -3.43 -2.80
CA SER A 131 23.56 -3.02 -1.53
C SER A 131 24.07 -1.65 -1.11
N ILE A 132 23.22 -0.89 -0.41
CA ILE A 132 23.60 0.41 0.19
C ILE A 132 24.29 0.18 1.54
N LYS A 133 23.78 -0.77 2.32
CA LYS A 133 24.35 -1.21 3.60
C LYS A 133 24.60 -2.71 3.60
N ASP A 134 25.52 -3.17 4.44
CA ASP A 134 25.82 -4.59 4.62
C ASP A 134 24.71 -5.36 5.35
N SER A 135 23.78 -4.66 6.00
CA SER A 135 22.64 -5.23 6.72
C SER A 135 21.38 -4.39 6.55
N PHE A 136 20.23 -5.02 6.76
CA PHE A 136 18.95 -4.31 6.83
C PHE A 136 18.78 -3.56 8.15
N ASP A 137 18.07 -2.44 8.09
CA ASP A 137 17.42 -1.87 9.27
C ASP A 137 16.12 -2.67 9.54
N GLU A 138 15.64 -2.68 10.79
CA GLU A 138 14.43 -3.43 11.15
C GLU A 138 13.18 -2.90 10.43
N ASN A 139 13.10 -1.59 10.24
CA ASN A 139 11.98 -0.91 9.61
C ASN A 139 12.47 0.22 8.71
N TYR A 140 11.86 0.37 7.54
CA TYR A 140 12.05 1.50 6.65
C TYR A 140 10.74 2.28 6.52
N MET A 141 10.70 3.51 7.01
CA MET A 141 9.54 4.39 6.84
C MET A 141 9.78 5.32 5.65
N LEU A 142 8.98 5.17 4.59
CA LEU A 142 9.11 6.04 3.42
C LEU A 142 8.59 7.44 3.75
N ASN A 143 9.43 8.45 3.54
CA ASN A 143 9.09 9.86 3.74
C ASN A 143 8.93 10.59 2.40
N SER A 144 9.86 10.37 1.47
CA SER A 144 9.80 11.04 0.17
C SER A 144 10.24 10.13 -0.96
N LEU A 145 9.61 10.32 -2.11
CA LEU A 145 9.97 9.72 -3.38
C LEU A 145 10.43 10.81 -4.35
N GLN A 146 11.68 10.76 -4.77
CA GLN A 146 12.18 11.58 -5.87
C GLN A 146 12.15 10.77 -7.16
N LEU A 147 11.41 11.24 -8.15
CA LEU A 147 11.21 10.58 -9.43
C LEU A 147 11.69 11.49 -10.56
N GLN A 148 12.49 10.96 -11.48
CA GLN A 148 12.86 11.64 -12.71
C GLN A 148 12.30 10.90 -13.91
N VAL A 149 11.54 11.60 -14.75
CA VAL A 149 10.91 11.05 -15.95
C VAL A 149 11.24 11.95 -17.14
N ASN A 150 11.88 11.39 -18.16
CA ASN A 150 12.33 12.11 -19.36
C ASN A 150 13.11 13.40 -19.00
N GLY A 151 13.99 13.31 -18.00
CA GLY A 151 14.82 14.42 -17.50
C GLY A 151 14.11 15.39 -16.55
N MET A 152 12.79 15.33 -16.39
CA MET A 152 12.03 16.17 -15.45
C MET A 152 11.99 15.53 -14.07
N GLU A 153 12.38 16.28 -13.04
CA GLU A 153 12.43 15.80 -11.66
C GLU A 153 11.22 16.30 -10.86
N GLU A 154 10.56 15.37 -10.18
CA GLU A 154 9.48 15.63 -9.23
C GLU A 154 9.80 14.95 -7.90
N THR A 155 9.35 15.55 -6.80
CA THR A 155 9.46 14.98 -5.45
C THR A 155 8.07 14.89 -4.84
N PHE A 156 7.70 13.67 -4.45
CA PHE A 156 6.45 13.35 -3.80
C PHE A 156 6.68 13.20 -2.30
N SER A 157 5.83 13.85 -1.52
CA SER A 157 5.70 13.55 -0.09
C SER A 157 4.99 12.21 0.05
N MET A 158 5.66 11.27 0.71
CA MET A 158 5.19 9.92 1.01
C MET A 158 5.07 9.70 2.52
N ASP A 159 5.12 10.79 3.33
CA ASP A 159 5.08 10.75 4.79
C ASP A 159 4.04 9.74 5.28
N LYS A 160 4.51 8.76 6.04
CA LYS A 160 3.69 7.70 6.68
C LYS A 160 2.81 6.89 5.72
N THR A 161 3.13 6.88 4.42
CA THR A 161 2.37 6.15 3.41
C THR A 161 2.83 4.70 3.31
N TYR A 162 4.13 4.43 3.42
CA TYR A 162 4.67 3.07 3.37
C TYR A 162 5.61 2.83 4.55
N GLN A 163 5.41 1.70 5.23
CA GLN A 163 6.39 1.16 6.16
C GLN A 163 6.80 -0.23 5.66
N PHE A 164 8.09 -0.44 5.47
CA PHE A 164 8.62 -1.76 5.11
C PHE A 164 9.17 -2.43 6.35
N THR A 165 8.69 -3.63 6.64
CA THR A 165 9.25 -4.51 7.67
C THR A 165 9.92 -5.68 6.97
N LEU A 166 11.17 -5.98 7.30
CA LEU A 166 11.89 -7.09 6.69
C LEU A 166 11.95 -8.25 7.66
N ILE A 167 11.61 -9.45 7.19
CA ILE A 167 11.67 -10.69 7.97
C ILE A 167 12.66 -11.64 7.31
N GLY A 168 13.66 -12.06 8.09
CA GLY A 168 14.67 -12.99 7.62
C GLY A 168 14.13 -14.42 7.57
N ASN A 169 14.51 -15.15 6.52
CA ASN A 169 14.33 -16.59 6.33
C ASN A 169 12.95 -17.02 5.79
N GLU A 170 12.93 -17.66 4.61
CA GLU A 170 11.72 -18.21 3.97
C GLU A 170 11.10 -19.35 4.79
N ASP A 171 11.89 -20.10 5.58
CA ASP A 171 11.40 -21.22 6.39
C ASP A 171 10.60 -20.79 7.64
N GLN A 172 10.61 -19.49 7.99
CA GLN A 172 9.89 -18.92 9.14
C GLN A 172 8.59 -18.21 8.76
N VAL A 173 8.36 -17.99 7.47
CA VAL A 173 7.22 -17.24 6.94
C VAL A 173 6.28 -18.23 6.26
N SER A 174 5.06 -18.35 6.77
CA SER A 174 4.02 -19.29 6.32
C SER A 174 4.01 -20.63 7.05
N HIS A 175 3.85 -20.54 8.37
CA HIS A 175 2.89 -21.43 8.98
C HIS A 175 1.53 -20.73 8.90
N ASN A 176 0.68 -21.08 7.94
CA ASN A 176 -0.78 -20.80 7.97
C ASN A 176 -1.44 -21.53 9.16
N ARG A 177 -0.81 -21.48 10.33
CA ARG A 177 -1.29 -22.03 11.60
C ARG A 177 -2.38 -21.14 12.18
N TRP A 178 -2.32 -19.84 11.87
CA TRP A 178 -3.37 -18.90 12.21
C TRP A 178 -4.15 -18.49 10.97
N VAL A 179 -5.48 -18.62 11.05
CA VAL A 179 -6.41 -18.04 10.11
C VAL A 179 -6.78 -16.65 10.60
N MET A 180 -6.69 -15.67 9.71
CA MET A 180 -7.04 -14.28 10.00
C MET A 180 -8.23 -13.85 9.17
N ASN A 181 -9.23 -13.28 9.82
CA ASN A 181 -10.37 -12.63 9.18
C ASN A 181 -10.50 -11.20 9.72
N GLY A 182 -10.62 -10.20 8.84
CA GLY A 182 -10.72 -8.80 9.24
C GLY A 182 -12.09 -8.21 8.94
N LEU A 183 -12.62 -7.39 9.85
CA LEU A 183 -13.78 -6.52 9.61
C LEU A 183 -13.32 -5.06 9.73
N LEU A 184 -13.50 -4.30 8.66
CA LEU A 184 -13.29 -2.87 8.64
C LEU A 184 -14.50 -2.12 9.19
N GLY A 185 -14.23 -1.02 9.91
CA GLY A 185 -15.21 0.04 10.06
C GLY A 185 -16.24 -0.26 11.13
N PHE A 186 -15.82 -1.04 12.14
CA PHE A 186 -16.54 -1.16 13.39
C PHE A 186 -16.82 0.25 13.91
N ASN A 187 -18.09 0.66 13.81
CA ASN A 187 -18.58 2.02 14.03
C ASN A 187 -17.84 3.17 13.34
N GLY A 188 -17.04 2.88 12.32
CA GLY A 188 -16.14 3.87 11.71
C GLY A 188 -14.99 4.33 12.62
N THR A 189 -14.75 3.65 13.74
CA THR A 189 -13.75 4.03 14.74
C THR A 189 -12.55 3.10 14.79
N GLY A 190 -12.59 1.95 14.13
CA GLY A 190 -11.47 1.01 14.15
C GLY A 190 -11.61 -0.21 13.25
N TYR A 191 -10.64 -1.11 13.41
CA TYR A 191 -10.54 -2.39 12.73
C TYR A 191 -10.63 -3.53 13.74
N ILE A 192 -11.35 -4.60 13.41
CA ILE A 192 -11.33 -5.83 14.21
C ILE A 192 -10.72 -6.94 13.36
N PHE A 193 -9.73 -7.63 13.91
CA PHE A 193 -9.18 -8.86 13.36
C PHE A 193 -9.57 -10.03 14.25
N ARG A 194 -10.22 -11.02 13.67
CA ARG A 194 -10.34 -12.36 14.25
C ARG A 194 -9.10 -13.16 13.87
N LEU A 195 -8.44 -13.71 14.88
CA LEU A 195 -7.31 -14.61 14.77
C LEU A 195 -7.74 -15.96 15.35
N ASP A 196 -7.68 -17.03 14.56
CA ASP A 196 -7.97 -18.41 15.00
C ASP A 196 -6.78 -19.34 14.74
N GLY A 197 -6.30 -20.02 15.79
CA GLY A 197 -5.10 -20.85 15.75
C GLY A 197 -4.84 -21.63 17.03
N PRO A 198 -3.58 -22.08 17.26
CA PRO A 198 -3.23 -22.95 18.37
C PRO A 198 -3.24 -22.24 19.73
N LYS A 199 -3.94 -22.83 20.72
CA LYS A 199 -3.88 -22.40 22.11
C LYS A 199 -2.48 -22.61 22.71
N GLY A 200 -2.05 -21.66 23.52
CA GLY A 200 -0.78 -21.68 24.24
C GLY A 200 0.40 -21.12 23.46
N ASP A 201 0.22 -20.74 22.20
CA ASP A 201 1.19 -19.90 21.49
C ASP A 201 1.20 -18.49 22.12
N VAL A 202 2.30 -17.77 21.96
CA VAL A 202 2.50 -16.43 22.51
C VAL A 202 2.61 -15.43 21.36
N LEU A 203 1.74 -14.42 21.35
CA LEU A 203 1.85 -13.28 20.44
C LEU A 203 2.95 -12.35 20.93
N GLU A 204 4.05 -12.26 20.19
CA GLU A 204 5.25 -11.50 20.56
C GLU A 204 5.21 -10.07 20.01
N ARG A 205 4.87 -9.93 18.73
CA ARG A 205 4.89 -8.64 18.01
C ARG A 205 3.77 -8.55 16.98
N ILE A 206 3.23 -7.34 16.82
CA ILE A 206 2.29 -6.98 15.75
C ILE A 206 3.04 -6.14 14.72
N LEU A 207 3.04 -6.58 13.47
CA LEU A 207 3.63 -5.91 12.32
C LEU A 207 2.48 -5.37 11.46
N PHE A 208 1.93 -4.24 11.88
CA PHE A 208 0.77 -3.60 11.26
C PHE A 208 0.95 -2.08 11.21
N TRP A 209 0.59 -1.49 10.07
CA TRP A 209 0.69 -0.05 9.85
C TRP A 209 -0.35 0.40 8.82
N LEU A 210 -0.92 1.57 9.06
CA LEU A 210 -1.82 2.25 8.16
C LEU A 210 -1.35 3.70 7.94
N PRO A 211 -1.71 4.30 6.80
CA PRO A 211 -1.57 5.74 6.58
C PRO A 211 -2.00 6.56 7.80
N GLY A 212 -1.12 7.47 8.21
CA GLY A 212 -1.36 8.37 9.34
C GLY A 212 -1.14 7.79 10.73
N MET A 213 -0.84 6.48 10.87
CA MET A 213 -0.57 5.87 12.18
C MET A 213 0.67 6.45 12.85
N THR A 214 0.70 6.27 14.15
CA THR A 214 1.79 6.59 15.06
C THR A 214 2.06 5.37 15.93
N GLU A 215 3.24 5.31 16.54
CA GLU A 215 3.58 4.23 17.50
C GLU A 215 2.57 4.16 18.67
N ASN A 216 1.98 5.30 19.05
CA ASN A 216 0.95 5.35 20.09
C ASN A 216 -0.35 4.64 19.70
N ASP A 217 -0.69 4.57 18.41
CA ASP A 217 -1.92 3.90 17.96
C ASP A 217 -1.82 2.38 18.19
N ILE A 218 -0.61 1.81 18.09
CA ILE A 218 -0.34 0.41 18.42
C ILE A 218 -0.53 0.14 19.91
N ASN A 219 -0.12 1.08 20.76
CA ASN A 219 -0.26 0.97 22.22
C ASN A 219 -1.72 1.03 22.70
N ASN A 220 -2.65 1.48 21.86
CA ASN A 220 -4.07 1.56 22.18
C ASN A 220 -4.88 0.36 21.66
N MET A 221 -4.22 -0.66 21.11
CA MET A 221 -4.90 -1.87 20.67
C MET A 221 -5.56 -2.59 21.84
N MET A 222 -6.71 -3.21 21.58
CA MET A 222 -7.47 -3.97 22.57
C MET A 222 -7.69 -5.38 22.05
N TYR A 223 -7.91 -6.35 22.94
CA TYR A 223 -8.19 -7.72 22.57
C TYR A 223 -9.24 -8.37 23.48
N THR A 224 -9.83 -9.48 23.03
CA THR A 224 -10.73 -10.31 23.83
C THR A 224 -10.70 -11.76 23.32
N PHE A 225 -10.90 -12.72 24.22
CA PHE A 225 -11.09 -14.14 23.91
C PHE A 225 -12.56 -14.57 24.03
N ASP A 226 -13.41 -13.73 24.63
CA ASP A 226 -14.75 -14.12 25.09
C ASP A 226 -15.88 -13.69 24.14
N ASP A 227 -15.57 -12.88 23.12
CA ASP A 227 -16.56 -12.32 22.21
C ASP A 227 -16.60 -13.03 20.85
N ASP A 228 -17.79 -13.07 20.27
CA ASP A 228 -18.03 -13.58 18.91
C ASP A 228 -17.85 -12.45 17.89
N PHE A 229 -16.98 -12.68 16.90
CA PHE A 229 -16.75 -11.77 15.77
C PHE A 229 -18.06 -11.38 15.06
N GLU A 230 -19.03 -12.29 14.98
CA GLU A 230 -20.32 -12.04 14.33
C GLU A 230 -21.16 -10.99 15.06
N LEU A 231 -21.02 -10.84 16.38
CA LEU A 231 -21.71 -9.79 17.14
C LEU A 231 -21.24 -8.40 16.69
N TYR A 232 -19.93 -8.20 16.58
CA TYR A 232 -19.35 -6.93 16.15
C TYR A 232 -19.59 -6.62 14.67
N SER A 233 -19.88 -7.63 13.85
CA SER A 233 -20.29 -7.41 12.46
C SER A 233 -21.70 -6.81 12.33
N ASN A 234 -22.54 -6.98 13.36
CA ASN A 234 -23.96 -6.64 13.35
C ASN A 234 -24.36 -5.54 14.36
N GLU A 235 -23.49 -5.20 15.31
CA GLU A 235 -23.78 -4.25 16.40
C GLU A 235 -23.14 -2.87 16.21
N LEU A 236 -23.71 -1.87 16.89
CA LEU A 236 -23.23 -0.48 16.91
C LEU A 236 -22.50 -0.11 18.22
N ASP A 237 -22.26 -1.09 19.09
CA ASP A 237 -21.71 -0.87 20.44
C ASP A 237 -20.19 -0.70 20.42
N GLU A 238 -19.59 -0.25 21.52
CA GLU A 238 -18.12 -0.14 21.63
C GLU A 238 -17.46 -1.52 21.75
N PHE A 239 -16.21 -1.64 21.33
CA PHE A 239 -15.47 -2.90 21.44
C PHE A 239 -15.18 -3.17 22.91
N ASN A 240 -15.68 -4.28 23.43
CA ASN A 240 -15.53 -4.67 24.82
C ASN A 240 -14.31 -5.59 24.98
N GLY A 241 -13.12 -5.00 25.13
CA GLY A 241 -11.88 -5.75 25.28
C GLY A 241 -10.95 -5.18 26.34
N GLU A 242 -9.86 -5.91 26.57
CA GLU A 242 -8.78 -5.49 27.44
C GLU A 242 -7.65 -4.82 26.65
N PRO A 243 -6.91 -3.87 27.24
CA PRO A 243 -5.71 -3.32 26.61
C PRO A 243 -4.70 -4.42 26.27
N LEU A 244 -4.22 -4.43 25.02
CA LEU A 244 -3.22 -5.40 24.58
C LEU A 244 -1.84 -5.05 25.16
N ASN A 245 -1.26 -6.00 25.88
CA ASN A 245 0.12 -5.94 26.34
C ASN A 245 0.90 -7.13 25.76
N LEU A 246 1.98 -6.84 25.04
CA LEU A 246 2.83 -7.86 24.44
C LEU A 246 4.06 -8.14 25.33
N PRO A 247 4.55 -9.39 25.37
CA PRO A 247 3.97 -10.57 24.74
C PRO A 247 2.68 -11.05 25.42
N LEU A 248 1.73 -11.57 24.64
CA LEU A 248 0.44 -12.09 25.11
C LEU A 248 0.34 -13.60 24.91
N THR A 249 0.14 -14.37 25.99
CA THR A 249 -0.14 -15.81 25.90
C THR A 249 -1.59 -16.05 25.47
N LEU A 250 -1.79 -16.82 24.40
CA LEU A 250 -3.11 -17.08 23.84
C LEU A 250 -3.78 -18.21 24.62
N THR A 251 -4.68 -17.84 25.51
CA THR A 251 -5.39 -18.81 26.35
C THR A 251 -6.51 -19.50 25.62
N GLU A 252 -7.02 -18.94 24.52
CA GLU A 252 -8.02 -19.58 23.68
C GLU A 252 -7.54 -19.73 22.25
N ARG A 253 -8.26 -20.53 21.46
CA ARG A 253 -7.95 -20.73 20.03
C ARG A 253 -8.26 -19.49 19.20
N GLU A 254 -9.29 -18.77 19.60
CA GLU A 254 -9.78 -17.59 18.92
C GLU A 254 -9.49 -16.35 19.76
N MET A 255 -9.05 -15.28 19.10
CA MET A 255 -8.85 -13.97 19.68
C MET A 255 -9.38 -12.92 18.72
N LEU A 256 -10.10 -11.93 19.26
CA LEU A 256 -10.40 -10.70 18.54
C LEU A 256 -9.41 -9.62 18.94
N LEU A 257 -8.84 -8.93 17.96
CA LEU A 257 -7.94 -7.80 18.12
C LEU A 257 -8.60 -6.56 17.52
N TYR A 258 -8.78 -5.53 18.33
CA TYR A 258 -9.28 -4.24 17.90
C TYR A 258 -8.14 -3.21 17.81
N ILE A 259 -8.07 -2.54 16.66
CA ILE A 259 -7.16 -1.43 16.40
C ILE A 259 -7.98 -0.15 16.25
N PRO A 260 -7.93 0.77 17.24
CA PRO A 260 -8.63 2.04 17.12
C PRO A 260 -7.97 2.92 16.05
N LEU A 261 -8.80 3.68 15.34
CA LEU A 261 -8.35 4.71 14.41
C LEU A 261 -8.41 6.08 15.07
N SER A 262 -7.30 6.81 15.00
CA SER A 262 -7.31 8.23 15.32
C SER A 262 -8.05 9.03 14.24
N SER A 263 -8.46 10.25 14.56
CA SER A 263 -9.01 11.19 13.57
C SER A 263 -8.06 11.41 12.39
N LYS A 264 -6.75 11.40 12.64
CA LYS A 264 -5.73 11.51 11.60
C LYS A 264 -5.74 10.31 10.65
N ASN A 265 -5.89 9.09 11.17
CA ASN A 265 -6.03 7.91 10.32
C ASN A 265 -7.27 8.01 9.45
N ILE A 266 -8.41 8.40 10.04
CA ILE A 266 -9.66 8.54 9.30
C ILE A 266 -9.52 9.53 8.16
N ASP A 267 -8.92 10.71 8.41
CA ASP A 267 -8.71 11.73 7.39
C ASP A 267 -7.77 11.26 6.27
N GLU A 268 -6.72 10.52 6.61
CA GLU A 268 -5.78 9.98 5.62
C GLU A 268 -6.37 8.84 4.78
N LEU A 269 -7.28 8.04 5.33
CA LEU A 269 -7.86 6.89 4.63
C LEU A 269 -9.12 7.25 3.83
N LYS A 270 -9.78 8.37 4.16
CA LYS A 270 -11.07 8.75 3.58
C LYS A 270 -11.02 8.85 2.05
N GLY A 271 -11.91 8.08 1.40
CA GLY A 271 -12.05 8.06 -0.06
C GLY A 271 -10.88 7.40 -0.79
N LYS A 272 -10.02 6.67 -0.08
CA LYS A 272 -8.92 5.89 -0.67
C LYS A 272 -9.23 4.40 -0.56
N ILE A 273 -8.79 3.64 -1.56
CA ILE A 273 -8.64 2.18 -1.49
C ILE A 273 -7.35 1.92 -0.72
N VAL A 274 -7.41 1.07 0.30
CA VAL A 274 -6.28 0.84 1.22
C VAL A 274 -5.93 -0.64 1.19
N TYR A 275 -4.67 -0.95 0.94
CA TYR A 275 -4.16 -2.30 1.05
C TYR A 275 -3.63 -2.52 2.46
N ILE A 276 -4.07 -3.60 3.08
CA ILE A 276 -3.71 -3.93 4.46
C ILE A 276 -3.08 -5.32 4.49
N GLN A 277 -1.90 -5.40 5.09
CA GLN A 277 -1.17 -6.64 5.22
C GLN A 277 -0.65 -6.80 6.66
N PRO A 278 -1.52 -7.18 7.61
CA PRO A 278 -1.09 -7.45 8.98
C PRO A 278 -0.25 -8.72 9.01
N PHE A 279 0.87 -8.65 9.71
CA PHE A 279 1.61 -9.82 10.14
C PHE A 279 1.77 -9.81 11.66
N PHE A 280 1.90 -10.99 12.22
CA PHE A 280 2.03 -11.23 13.64
C PHE A 280 3.18 -12.20 13.85
N GLN A 281 4.05 -11.87 14.79
CA GLN A 281 5.12 -12.76 15.24
C GLN A 281 4.61 -13.53 16.45
N PHE A 282 4.68 -14.85 16.38
CA PHE A 282 4.32 -15.75 17.46
C PHE A 282 5.53 -16.59 17.90
N SER A 283 5.49 -17.09 19.13
CA SER A 283 6.32 -18.20 19.59
C SER A 283 5.44 -19.38 20.02
N ASN A 284 5.86 -20.60 19.68
CA ASN A 284 5.15 -21.82 20.09
C ASN A 284 5.60 -22.30 21.49
N GLN A 285 4.99 -23.36 22.01
CA GLN A 285 5.33 -23.93 23.33
C GLN A 285 6.76 -24.47 23.43
N ASP A 286 7.38 -24.82 22.30
CA ASP A 286 8.77 -25.29 22.22
C ASP A 286 9.78 -24.12 22.14
N GLY A 287 9.29 -22.88 22.00
CA GLY A 287 10.09 -21.66 21.89
C GLY A 287 10.44 -21.26 20.45
N ASP A 288 9.94 -21.97 19.43
CA ASP A 288 10.20 -21.61 18.03
C ASP A 288 9.36 -20.39 17.63
N GLN A 289 10.03 -19.41 17.02
CA GLN A 289 9.39 -18.22 16.48
C GLN A 289 8.92 -18.44 15.05
N TYR A 290 7.75 -17.91 14.74
CA TYR A 290 7.18 -17.96 13.40
C TYR A 290 6.29 -16.74 13.13
N TYR A 291 6.06 -16.46 11.85
CA TYR A 291 5.20 -15.36 11.42
C TYR A 291 3.93 -15.90 10.78
N SER A 292 2.79 -15.31 11.16
CA SER A 292 1.51 -15.55 10.49
C SER A 292 0.87 -14.22 10.11
N GLY A 293 0.27 -14.15 8.94
CA GLY A 293 -0.33 -12.94 8.42
C GLY A 293 -1.13 -13.25 7.17
N GLY A 294 -1.67 -12.21 6.57
CA GLY A 294 -2.49 -12.33 5.37
C GLY A 294 -2.58 -11.01 4.63
N MET A 295 -2.83 -11.10 3.33
CA MET A 295 -3.07 -9.92 2.49
C MET A 295 -4.58 -9.71 2.33
N GLY A 296 -5.04 -8.49 2.57
CA GLY A 296 -6.41 -8.08 2.30
C GLY A 296 -6.43 -6.68 1.67
N SER A 297 -7.27 -6.47 0.67
CA SER A 297 -7.57 -5.13 0.18
C SER A 297 -8.87 -4.65 0.78
N ILE A 298 -8.92 -3.37 1.09
CA ILE A 298 -10.15 -2.69 1.47
C ILE A 298 -10.55 -1.78 0.32
N GLY A 299 -11.83 -1.84 -0.07
CA GLY A 299 -12.44 -0.86 -0.96
C GLY A 299 -12.36 0.57 -0.41
N GLU A 300 -13.06 1.51 -1.02
CA GLU A 300 -13.00 2.90 -0.56
C GLU A 300 -13.49 3.04 0.90
N PHE A 301 -12.63 3.56 1.78
CA PHE A 301 -13.01 3.81 3.17
C PHE A 301 -13.88 5.06 3.29
N TYR A 302 -15.11 4.87 3.77
CA TYR A 302 -16.00 5.93 4.18
C TYR A 302 -16.28 5.79 5.68
N PRO A 303 -15.87 6.74 6.54
CA PRO A 303 -16.31 6.72 7.93
C PRO A 303 -17.84 6.79 7.95
N LYS A 304 -18.49 5.89 8.69
CA LYS A 304 -19.96 5.89 8.84
C LYS A 304 -20.40 7.28 9.36
N ILE A 305 -20.93 8.12 8.47
CA ILE A 305 -21.75 9.27 8.88
C ILE A 305 -23.13 8.67 9.16
N GLY A 306 -23.39 8.27 10.41
CA GLY A 306 -24.71 7.86 10.90
C GLY A 306 -25.60 7.16 9.87
N GLY A 307 -25.42 5.84 9.70
CA GLY A 307 -26.34 4.99 8.95
C GLY A 307 -26.30 5.15 7.43
N ILE A 308 -25.59 4.23 6.76
CA ILE A 308 -26.00 3.50 5.53
C ILE A 308 -24.83 2.57 5.20
N ASN A 309 -25.10 1.27 5.16
CA ASN A 309 -24.18 0.26 4.65
C ASN A 309 -24.06 0.43 3.14
N LEU A 310 -22.83 0.61 2.62
CA LEU A 310 -22.55 0.37 1.21
C LEU A 310 -22.30 -1.13 1.05
N ILE A 311 -23.34 -1.82 0.59
CA ILE A 311 -23.23 -3.15 -0.01
C ILE A 311 -22.51 -2.94 -1.35
N LEU A 312 -21.32 -3.51 -1.52
CA LEU A 312 -20.72 -3.68 -2.84
C LEU A 312 -21.39 -4.87 -3.53
N PRO A 313 -21.68 -4.77 -4.84
CA PRO A 313 -22.39 -5.83 -5.56
C PRO A 313 -21.52 -7.09 -5.64
N GLU A 314 -22.16 -8.23 -5.38
CA GLU A 314 -21.65 -9.55 -5.76
C GLU A 314 -21.44 -9.59 -7.28
N GLU A 315 -20.27 -10.05 -7.72
CA GLU A 315 -20.13 -10.80 -8.98
C GLU A 315 -19.97 -12.28 -8.65
#